data_AF-A0A962N7A6-F1
#
_entry.id   AF-A0A962N7A6-F1
#
_cell.length_a   1.000
_cell.length_b   1.000
_cell.length_c   1.000
_cell.angle_alpha   90.00
_cell.angle_beta   90.00
_cell.angle_gamma   90.00
#
_symmetry.space_group_name_H-M   'P 1'
#
loop_
_entity.id
_entity.type
_entity.pdbx_description
1 polymer ?
#
loop_
_entity_poly.entity_id
_entity_poly.type
_entity_poly.pdbx_seq_one_letter_code
_entity_poly.pdbx_strand_id
1 'polypeptide(L)'
;MSWRSVVEGPGLRAQGPESGARWLLLVWLLVFGAPLVGAQEPAVEPAAAPEMVVTTDVPDPDQPVSATLLTVAPGEIYWERFGHNALIIGYGDGRRISYNFGYFDFEQPGFLTRFLRGDMRYLAIAFAADDDLSGYLREGRSVRLQSLSLPAPALQRLDAVLRQAVSPAEREYRYDYYRRNCSTRIRDALDEALDGALRRNTVSRSRGLSLRDFTLAHAAPEAWLYVGTHLG
;
A
#
# COMPACT_ATOMS: atom_id res chain seq x y z
N MET A 1 4.22 -15.92 -10.21
CA MET A 1 3.81 -14.71 -10.98
C MET A 1 4.41 -13.48 -10.29
N SER A 2 5.26 -12.75 -11.00
CA SER A 2 6.09 -11.65 -10.49
C SER A 2 5.42 -10.31 -10.79
N TRP A 3 5.26 -9.43 -9.79
CA TRP A 3 4.77 -8.06 -10.00
C TRP A 3 5.45 -7.05 -9.06
N ARG A 4 6.17 -6.08 -9.66
CA ARG A 4 6.53 -4.78 -9.09
C ARG A 4 6.15 -3.75 -10.15
N SER A 5 5.08 -2.97 -9.94
CA SER A 5 4.87 -1.72 -10.68
C SER A 5 5.38 -0.57 -9.81
N VAL A 6 6.56 -0.07 -10.17
CA VAL A 6 7.06 1.23 -9.70
C VAL A 6 6.65 2.22 -10.78
N VAL A 7 6.00 3.31 -10.40
CA VAL A 7 5.73 4.44 -11.31
C VAL A 7 6.77 5.51 -10.98
N GLU A 8 7.76 5.66 -11.85
CA GLU A 8 8.85 6.61 -11.70
C GLU A 8 8.51 7.95 -12.40
N GLY A 9 8.87 9.07 -11.77
CA GLY A 9 8.84 10.38 -12.42
C GLY A 9 9.94 10.52 -13.49
N PRO A 10 9.89 11.52 -14.38
CA PRO A 10 10.86 11.67 -15.46
C PRO A 10 12.27 11.96 -14.90
N GLY A 11 13.11 10.93 -14.87
CA GLY A 11 14.54 11.04 -14.59
C GLY A 11 15.35 11.47 -15.82
N LEU A 12 16.28 12.42 -15.64
CA LEU A 12 17.29 12.79 -16.63
C LEU A 12 18.18 11.58 -16.97
N ARG A 13 18.11 11.11 -18.22
CA ARG A 13 18.93 9.99 -18.72
C ARG A 13 20.34 10.45 -19.10
N ALA A 14 21.36 9.82 -18.51
CA ALA A 14 22.69 9.70 -19.10
C ALA A 14 22.73 8.45 -20.00
N GLN A 15 23.32 8.58 -21.19
CA GLN A 15 23.36 7.58 -22.26
C GLN A 15 24.61 6.67 -22.17
N GLY A 16 24.41 5.34 -22.23
CA GLY A 16 25.25 4.29 -22.86
C GLY A 16 26.73 4.11 -22.49
N PRO A 17 27.43 3.07 -23.02
CA PRO A 17 27.00 2.10 -24.04
C PRO A 17 27.18 0.61 -23.67
N GLU A 18 26.60 -0.24 -24.52
CA GLU A 18 26.55 -1.71 -24.47
C GLU A 18 27.77 -2.42 -25.10
N SER A 19 28.08 -3.64 -24.61
CA SER A 19 28.71 -4.78 -25.30
C SER A 19 28.91 -5.91 -24.27
N GLY A 20 28.82 -7.22 -24.50
CA GLY A 20 28.56 -8.09 -25.64
C GLY A 20 28.61 -9.56 -25.14
N ALA A 21 28.61 -10.52 -26.08
CA ALA A 21 28.90 -11.96 -25.94
C ALA A 21 27.72 -12.96 -25.84
N ARG A 22 27.86 -14.02 -26.65
CA ARG A 22 26.91 -15.04 -27.12
C ARG A 22 27.29 -16.44 -26.57
N TRP A 23 26.34 -17.38 -26.71
CA TRP A 23 26.44 -18.87 -26.73
C TRP A 23 26.35 -19.59 -25.36
N LEU A 24 25.70 -20.74 -25.16
CA LEU A 24 25.39 -21.93 -25.99
C LEU A 24 24.07 -22.65 -25.58
N LEU A 25 23.53 -23.42 -26.53
CA LEU A 25 22.46 -24.44 -26.45
C LEU A 25 22.79 -25.63 -25.52
N LEU A 26 21.76 -26.34 -25.03
CA LEU A 26 21.72 -27.81 -25.00
C LEU A 26 20.27 -28.35 -24.88
N VAL A 27 19.91 -29.20 -25.83
CA VAL A 27 18.67 -29.97 -25.97
C VAL A 27 18.82 -31.32 -25.26
N TRP A 28 17.76 -31.82 -24.62
CA TRP A 28 17.62 -33.25 -24.30
C TRP A 28 16.18 -33.71 -24.57
N LEU A 29 16.03 -34.62 -25.53
CA LEU A 29 14.87 -35.47 -25.76
C LEU A 29 15.40 -36.91 -25.91
N LEU A 30 14.69 -37.86 -25.30
CA LEU A 30 14.31 -39.21 -25.79
C LEU A 30 14.00 -40.09 -24.55
N VAL A 31 12.73 -40.43 -24.32
CA VAL A 31 11.98 -41.61 -24.81
C VAL A 31 12.28 -42.87 -23.99
N PHE A 32 11.23 -43.38 -23.33
CA PHE A 32 10.98 -44.82 -23.21
C PHE A 32 9.48 -45.07 -23.25
N GLY A 33 9.05 -45.87 -24.23
CA GLY A 33 7.70 -46.39 -24.35
C GLY A 33 7.55 -47.77 -23.70
N ALA A 34 6.32 -48.12 -23.32
CA ALA A 34 5.86 -49.46 -22.99
C ALA A 34 4.31 -49.49 -23.11
N PRO A 35 3.64 -50.66 -23.19
CA PRO A 35 2.76 -51.02 -24.29
C PRO A 35 1.26 -50.78 -24.05
N LEU A 36 0.53 -50.74 -25.17
CA LEU A 36 -0.94 -50.74 -25.26
C LEU A 36 -1.52 -52.04 -24.70
N VAL A 37 -2.23 -51.94 -23.57
CA VAL A 37 -3.20 -52.93 -23.13
C VAL A 37 -4.58 -52.34 -23.36
N GLY A 38 -5.39 -53.02 -24.17
CA GLY A 38 -6.78 -52.64 -24.44
C GLY A 38 -7.60 -52.75 -23.16
N ALA A 39 -7.98 -51.60 -22.61
CA ALA A 39 -9.04 -51.50 -21.61
C ALA A 39 -10.33 -51.16 -22.35
N GLN A 40 -11.30 -52.06 -22.28
CA GLN A 40 -12.68 -51.81 -22.68
C GLN A 40 -13.24 -50.73 -21.73
N GLU A 41 -13.55 -49.54 -22.22
CA GLU A 41 -14.21 -48.51 -21.41
C GLU A 41 -15.64 -48.94 -21.06
N PRO A 42 -16.07 -48.83 -19.80
CA PRO A 42 -17.48 -49.06 -19.45
C PRO A 42 -18.33 -47.93 -20.05
N ALA A 43 -19.49 -48.29 -20.59
CA ALA A 43 -20.45 -47.33 -21.15
C ALA A 43 -20.87 -46.31 -20.08
N VAL A 44 -20.55 -45.04 -20.32
CA VAL A 44 -21.00 -43.91 -19.51
C VAL A 44 -22.43 -43.56 -19.92
N GLU A 45 -23.35 -43.72 -18.98
CA GLU A 45 -24.73 -43.24 -19.08
C GLU A 45 -24.73 -41.70 -19.17
N PRO A 46 -25.52 -41.07 -20.06
CA PRO A 46 -25.42 -39.62 -20.28
C PRO A 46 -25.85 -38.86 -19.03
N ALA A 47 -24.89 -38.21 -18.37
CA ALA A 47 -25.15 -37.26 -17.31
C ALA A 47 -26.01 -36.10 -17.84
N ALA A 48 -27.10 -35.81 -17.14
CA ALA A 48 -27.94 -34.65 -17.41
C ALA A 48 -27.07 -33.39 -17.44
N ALA A 49 -27.26 -32.56 -18.47
CA ALA A 49 -26.50 -31.33 -18.64
C ALA A 49 -26.66 -30.42 -17.41
N PRO A 50 -25.58 -29.81 -16.89
CA PRO A 50 -25.69 -28.91 -15.76
C PRO A 50 -26.53 -27.69 -16.18
N GLU A 51 -27.57 -27.41 -15.40
CA GLU A 51 -28.36 -26.20 -15.51
C GLU A 51 -27.42 -24.99 -15.31
N MET A 52 -27.22 -24.20 -16.36
CA MET A 52 -26.49 -22.94 -16.24
C MET A 52 -27.34 -21.96 -15.43
N VAL A 53 -27.03 -21.83 -14.14
CA VAL A 53 -27.51 -20.73 -13.32
C VAL A 53 -26.75 -19.48 -13.76
N VAL A 54 -27.36 -18.68 -14.62
CA VAL A 54 -26.88 -17.33 -14.94
C VAL A 54 -27.19 -16.45 -13.73
N THR A 55 -26.20 -16.25 -12.85
CA THR A 55 -26.31 -15.23 -11.79
C THR A 55 -26.12 -13.87 -12.45
N THR A 56 -27.19 -13.11 -12.63
CA THR A 56 -27.11 -11.68 -12.94
C THR A 56 -26.71 -10.91 -11.68
N ASP A 57 -25.45 -11.05 -11.26
CA ASP A 57 -24.92 -10.26 -10.15
C ASP A 57 -24.24 -9.03 -10.73
N VAL A 58 -24.99 -7.93 -10.83
CA VAL A 58 -24.38 -6.61 -11.04
C VAL A 58 -23.67 -6.30 -9.72
N PRO A 59 -22.33 -6.15 -9.69
CA PRO A 59 -21.60 -5.88 -8.47
C PRO A 59 -22.18 -4.62 -7.81
N ASP A 60 -22.46 -4.70 -6.50
CA ASP A 60 -22.88 -3.53 -5.72
C ASP A 60 -21.84 -2.41 -5.91
N PRO A 61 -22.23 -1.24 -6.45
CA PRO A 61 -21.29 -0.17 -6.78
C PRO A 61 -20.55 0.40 -5.56
N ASP A 62 -21.10 0.22 -4.36
CA ASP A 62 -20.46 0.63 -3.10
C ASP A 62 -19.66 -0.50 -2.43
N GLN A 63 -19.62 -1.68 -3.04
CA GLN A 63 -18.82 -2.79 -2.53
C GLN A 63 -17.33 -2.60 -2.86
N PRO A 64 -16.44 -2.64 -1.84
CA PRO A 64 -15.01 -2.58 -2.09
C PRO A 64 -14.53 -3.90 -2.73
N VAL A 65 -13.78 -3.79 -3.82
CA VAL A 65 -13.28 -4.94 -4.61
C VAL A 65 -11.77 -5.08 -4.56
N SER A 66 -11.04 -4.04 -4.17
CA SER A 66 -9.59 -4.11 -4.01
C SER A 66 -9.06 -3.11 -2.97
N ALA A 67 -7.91 -3.45 -2.38
CA ALA A 67 -7.12 -2.54 -1.54
C ALA A 67 -5.68 -2.46 -2.05
N THR A 68 -5.10 -1.26 -2.09
CA THR A 68 -3.72 -1.02 -2.51
C THR A 68 -3.04 -0.09 -1.51
N LEU A 69 -1.88 -0.50 -1.01
CA LEU A 69 -0.98 0.35 -0.23
C LEU A 69 -0.19 1.25 -1.19
N LEU A 70 -0.29 2.55 -0.99
CA LEU A 70 0.49 3.57 -1.69
C LEU A 70 1.64 4.01 -0.78
N THR A 71 2.86 3.93 -1.27
CA THR A 71 4.07 4.41 -0.59
C THR A 71 4.76 5.45 -1.47
N VAL A 72 4.87 6.67 -0.96
CA VAL A 72 5.52 7.80 -1.63
C VAL A 72 6.93 7.96 -1.09
N ALA A 73 7.89 8.12 -2.00
CA ALA A 73 9.28 8.41 -1.65
C ALA A 73 9.40 9.76 -0.90
N PRO A 74 10.46 9.95 -0.10
CA PRO A 74 10.78 11.24 0.50
C PRO A 74 10.77 12.39 -0.51
N GLY A 75 10.23 13.54 -0.10
CA GLY A 75 10.33 14.80 -0.84
C GLY A 75 11.48 15.67 -0.35
N GLU A 76 11.74 16.77 -1.07
CA GLU A 76 12.86 17.69 -0.82
C GLU A 76 12.66 18.57 0.44
N ILE A 77 11.39 18.85 0.80
CA ILE A 77 11.02 19.73 1.92
C ILE A 77 10.84 18.97 3.24
N TYR A 78 11.10 19.65 4.36
CA TYR A 78 11.38 18.98 5.63
C TYR A 78 10.27 18.05 6.15
N TRP A 79 8.99 18.37 5.90
CA TRP A 79 7.85 17.56 6.33
C TRP A 79 7.57 16.35 5.42
N GLU A 80 8.23 16.26 4.26
CA GLU A 80 8.10 15.15 3.30
C GLU A 80 9.28 14.17 3.35
N ARG A 81 10.32 14.48 4.13
CA ARG A 81 11.59 13.75 4.17
C ARG A 81 11.51 12.31 4.64
N PHE A 82 10.40 11.91 5.26
CA PHE A 82 10.18 10.55 5.74
C PHE A 82 9.27 9.72 4.83
N GLY A 83 8.94 10.27 3.65
CA GLY A 83 7.98 9.66 2.74
C GLY A 83 6.56 9.77 3.25
N HIS A 84 5.64 9.08 2.57
CA HIS A 84 4.23 9.07 2.94
C HIS A 84 3.58 7.73 2.61
N ASN A 85 2.55 7.35 3.35
CA ASN A 85 1.74 6.18 3.03
C ASN A 85 0.26 6.54 3.00
N ALA A 86 -0.47 5.97 2.04
CA ALA A 86 -1.92 6.04 1.92
C ALA A 86 -2.51 4.66 1.56
N LEU A 87 -3.82 4.49 1.74
CA LEU A 87 -4.54 3.30 1.29
C LEU A 87 -5.55 3.67 0.21
N ILE A 88 -5.53 2.94 -0.90
CA ILE A 88 -6.51 3.10 -1.98
C ILE A 88 -7.49 1.94 -1.93
N ILE A 89 -8.79 2.25 -1.86
CA ILE A 89 -9.88 1.29 -2.01
C ILE A 89 -10.48 1.46 -3.41
N GLY A 90 -10.59 0.37 -4.16
CA GLY A 90 -11.30 0.32 -5.43
C GLY A 90 -12.68 -0.32 -5.26
N TYR A 91 -13.67 0.14 -6.02
CA TYR A 91 -15.07 -0.29 -5.95
C TYR A 91 -15.54 -0.93 -7.26
N GLY A 92 -16.67 -1.65 -7.20
CA GLY A 92 -17.24 -2.37 -8.34
C GLY A 92 -17.61 -1.49 -9.54
N ASP A 93 -17.87 -0.21 -9.30
CA ASP A 93 -18.17 0.80 -10.34
C ASP A 93 -16.93 1.47 -10.94
N GLY A 94 -15.73 1.04 -10.54
CA GLY A 94 -14.45 1.55 -11.03
C GLY A 94 -13.92 2.76 -10.27
N ARG A 95 -14.67 3.32 -9.30
CA ARG A 95 -14.15 4.38 -8.43
C ARG A 95 -12.96 3.87 -7.63
N ARG A 96 -11.99 4.76 -7.39
CA ARG A 96 -10.83 4.52 -6.54
C ARG A 96 -10.65 5.69 -5.59
N ILE A 97 -10.70 5.42 -4.29
CA ILE A 97 -10.61 6.44 -3.24
C ILE A 97 -9.31 6.23 -2.47
N SER A 98 -8.47 7.25 -2.39
CA SER A 98 -7.26 7.28 -1.58
C SER A 98 -7.56 7.86 -0.20
N TYR A 99 -7.27 7.10 0.85
CA TYR A 99 -7.37 7.50 2.25
C TYR A 99 -5.99 7.88 2.77
N ASN A 100 -5.85 9.17 3.08
CA ASN A 100 -4.61 9.82 3.43
C ASN A 100 -4.62 10.25 4.91
N PHE A 101 -3.59 9.85 5.66
CA PHE A 101 -3.44 10.14 7.08
C PHE A 101 -2.20 11.00 7.33
N GLY A 102 -2.26 12.26 6.95
CA GLY A 102 -1.10 13.14 7.11
C GLY A 102 -1.32 14.55 6.58
N TYR A 103 -2.58 14.91 6.33
CA TYR A 103 -2.89 16.20 5.78
C TYR A 103 -2.84 17.26 6.88
N PHE A 104 -2.11 18.33 6.62
CA PHE A 104 -2.02 19.47 7.52
C PHE A 104 -2.72 20.66 6.89
N ASP A 105 -3.58 21.33 7.67
CA ASP A 105 -4.31 22.52 7.22
C ASP A 105 -3.84 23.73 8.04
N PHE A 106 -3.15 24.66 7.35
CA PHE A 106 -2.62 25.89 7.94
C PHE A 106 -3.69 26.95 8.19
N GLU A 107 -4.88 26.81 7.58
CA GLU A 107 -5.99 27.74 7.72
C GLU A 107 -6.94 27.36 8.87
N GLN A 108 -6.64 26.29 9.60
CA GLN A 108 -7.44 25.88 10.77
C GLN A 108 -7.58 27.03 11.78
N PRO A 109 -8.79 27.29 12.31
CA PRO A 109 -9.01 28.33 13.30
C PRO A 109 -8.10 28.14 14.52
N GLY A 110 -7.25 29.13 14.82
CA GLY A 110 -6.31 29.06 15.94
C GLY A 110 -5.04 28.25 15.66
N PHE A 111 -4.67 28.00 14.41
CA PHE A 111 -3.43 27.32 14.03
C PHE A 111 -2.20 27.90 14.76
N LEU A 112 -1.97 29.22 14.66
CA LEU A 112 -0.78 29.85 15.28
C LEU A 112 -0.74 29.67 16.81
N THR A 113 -1.88 29.80 17.49
CA THR A 113 -1.96 29.63 18.95
C THR A 113 -1.77 28.17 19.38
N ARG A 114 -2.24 27.20 18.59
CA ARG A 114 -1.99 25.77 18.84
C ARG A 114 -0.55 25.37 18.55
N PHE A 115 0.02 25.88 17.45
CA PHE A 115 1.42 25.69 17.08
C PHE A 115 2.37 26.15 18.20
N LEU A 116 2.16 27.35 18.74
CA LEU A 116 2.96 27.87 19.85
C LEU A 116 2.83 27.04 21.15
N ARG A 117 1.75 26.28 21.30
CA ARG A 117 1.54 25.34 22.43
C ARG A 117 1.97 23.91 22.13
N GLY A 118 2.47 23.64 20.92
CA GLY A 118 2.85 22.29 20.46
C GLY A 118 1.66 21.36 20.17
N ASP A 119 0.45 21.88 19.96
CA ASP A 119 -0.74 21.07 19.62
C ASP A 119 -0.94 20.99 18.10
N MET A 120 -0.18 20.12 17.44
CA MET A 120 -0.26 19.90 16.00
C MET A 120 -1.37 18.91 15.65
N ARG A 121 -2.42 19.38 14.99
CA ARG A 121 -3.57 18.56 14.57
C ARG A 121 -3.60 18.34 13.07
N TYR A 122 -3.71 17.06 12.71
CA TYR A 122 -3.70 16.59 11.35
C TYR A 122 -5.06 16.01 11.00
N LEU A 123 -5.33 15.94 9.70
CA LEU A 123 -6.57 15.44 9.15
C LEU A 123 -6.33 14.11 8.42
N ALA A 124 -7.29 13.20 8.61
CA ALA A 124 -7.53 12.09 7.72
C ALA A 124 -8.45 12.58 6.60
N ILE A 125 -8.03 12.42 5.35
CA ILE A 125 -8.77 12.92 4.19
C ILE A 125 -8.91 11.80 3.15
N ALA A 126 -10.02 11.83 2.41
CA ALA A 126 -10.23 10.99 1.26
C ALA A 126 -10.19 11.84 -0.03
N PHE A 127 -9.45 11.36 -1.03
CA PHE A 127 -9.37 11.96 -2.36
C PHE A 127 -9.71 10.92 -3.43
N ALA A 128 -10.08 11.38 -4.63
CA ALA A 128 -10.00 10.50 -5.79
C ALA A 128 -8.55 10.04 -5.95
N ALA A 129 -8.32 8.73 -6.12
CA ALA A 129 -6.97 8.19 -6.11
C ALA A 129 -6.10 8.80 -7.20
N ASP A 130 -6.66 9.05 -8.39
CA ASP A 130 -5.90 9.59 -9.52
C ASP A 130 -5.46 11.04 -9.27
N ASP A 131 -6.24 11.84 -8.54
CA ASP A 131 -5.86 13.20 -8.13
C ASP A 131 -4.72 13.17 -7.12
N ASP A 132 -4.80 12.28 -6.13
CA ASP A 132 -3.77 12.10 -5.08
C ASP A 132 -2.44 11.64 -5.70
N LEU A 133 -2.48 10.62 -6.57
CA LEU A 133 -1.30 10.16 -7.33
C LEU A 133 -0.72 11.27 -8.21
N SER A 134 -1.57 12.00 -8.93
CA SER A 134 -1.13 13.10 -9.80
C SER A 134 -0.51 14.25 -9.01
N GLY A 135 -0.92 14.47 -7.76
CA GLY A 135 -0.25 15.36 -6.82
C GLY A 135 1.21 14.97 -6.62
N TYR A 136 1.45 13.74 -6.15
CA TYR A 136 2.81 13.24 -5.88
C TYR A 136 3.71 13.19 -7.12
N LEU A 137 3.17 12.85 -8.28
CA LEU A 137 3.94 12.83 -9.52
C LEU A 137 4.36 14.23 -9.96
N ARG A 138 3.49 15.25 -9.77
CA ARG A 138 3.85 16.66 -10.06
C ARG A 138 4.90 17.21 -9.10
N GLU A 139 4.93 16.71 -7.86
CA GLU A 139 6.01 16.98 -6.89
C GLU A 139 7.34 16.30 -7.28
N GLY A 140 7.36 15.49 -8.34
CA GLY A 140 8.55 14.74 -8.76
C GLY A 140 8.85 13.53 -7.86
N ARG A 141 7.89 13.10 -7.03
CA ARG A 141 8.07 12.01 -6.07
C ARG A 141 7.76 10.67 -6.70
N SER A 142 8.62 9.69 -6.42
CA SER A 142 8.37 8.30 -6.86
C SER A 142 7.30 7.65 -6.00
N VAL A 143 6.38 6.91 -6.62
CA VAL A 143 5.28 6.23 -5.94
C VAL A 143 5.34 4.73 -6.21
N ARG A 144 5.21 3.95 -5.15
CA ARG A 144 5.08 2.50 -5.20
C ARG A 144 3.67 2.10 -4.79
N LEU A 145 3.04 1.28 -5.62
CA LEU A 145 1.73 0.69 -5.35
C LEU A 145 1.90 -0.80 -5.01
N GLN A 146 1.31 -1.24 -3.90
CA GLN A 146 1.29 -2.64 -3.49
C GLN A 146 -0.16 -3.08 -3.28
N SER A 147 -0.67 -3.91 -4.19
CA SER A 147 -1.97 -4.56 -4.00
C SER A 147 -1.94 -5.48 -2.78
N LEU A 148 -2.96 -5.37 -1.93
CA LEU A 148 -3.10 -6.16 -0.73
C LEU A 148 -4.05 -7.32 -1.00
N SER A 149 -3.60 -8.54 -0.71
CA SER A 149 -4.44 -9.74 -0.79
C SER A 149 -5.24 -9.87 0.51
N LEU A 150 -6.43 -9.28 0.54
CA LEU A 150 -7.34 -9.32 1.68
C LEU A 150 -8.56 -10.19 1.34
N PRO A 151 -9.02 -11.06 2.25
CA PRO A 151 -10.33 -11.70 2.12
C PRO A 151 -11.45 -10.66 2.04
N ALA A 152 -12.52 -10.94 1.29
CA ALA A 152 -13.64 -10.00 1.11
C ALA A 152 -14.21 -9.45 2.44
N PRO A 153 -14.41 -10.25 3.51
CA PRO A 153 -14.86 -9.72 4.80
C PRO A 153 -13.87 -8.73 5.44
N ALA A 154 -12.56 -8.98 5.31
CA ALA A 154 -11.54 -8.07 5.83
C ALA A 154 -11.47 -6.77 5.02
N LEU A 155 -11.65 -6.86 3.70
CA LEU A 155 -11.71 -5.69 2.82
C LEU A 155 -12.91 -4.79 3.14
N GLN A 156 -14.09 -5.38 3.39
CA GLN A 156 -15.29 -4.64 3.81
C GLN A 156 -15.09 -3.94 5.16
N ARG A 157 -14.46 -4.62 6.13
CA ARG A 157 -14.10 -3.99 7.42
C ARG A 157 -13.10 -2.86 7.23
N LEU A 158 -12.08 -3.06 6.39
CA LEU A 158 -11.09 -2.03 6.11
C LEU A 158 -11.76 -0.78 5.52
N ASP A 159 -12.65 -0.94 4.53
CA ASP A 159 -13.43 0.16 3.96
C ASP A 159 -14.21 0.91 5.03
N ALA A 160 -14.95 0.20 5.89
CA ALA A 160 -15.72 0.80 6.96
C ALA A 160 -14.85 1.61 7.94
N VAL A 161 -13.72 1.05 8.38
CA VAL A 161 -12.76 1.73 9.27
C VAL A 161 -12.20 2.99 8.61
N LEU A 162 -11.82 2.93 7.33
CA LEU A 162 -11.27 4.07 6.60
C LEU A 162 -12.32 5.19 6.40
N ARG A 163 -13.56 4.82 6.06
CA ARG A 163 -14.67 5.77 5.90
C ARG A 163 -15.02 6.46 7.21
N GLN A 164 -15.06 5.71 8.31
CA GLN A 164 -15.25 6.29 9.64
C GLN A 164 -14.12 7.26 9.98
N ALA A 165 -12.87 6.86 9.71
CA ALA A 165 -11.69 7.64 10.04
C ALA A 165 -11.61 9.00 9.32
N VAL A 166 -12.23 9.16 8.15
CA VAL A 166 -12.30 10.45 7.41
C VAL A 166 -13.59 11.22 7.65
N SER A 167 -14.50 10.68 8.47
CA SER A 167 -15.76 11.35 8.80
C SER A 167 -15.50 12.69 9.54
N PRO A 168 -16.41 13.67 9.45
CA PRO A 168 -16.25 14.94 10.17
C PRO A 168 -16.05 14.79 11.68
N ALA A 169 -16.56 13.70 12.27
CA ALA A 169 -16.45 13.43 13.69
C ALA A 169 -15.08 12.86 14.11
N GLU A 170 -14.37 12.15 13.22
CA GLU A 170 -13.13 11.44 13.58
C GLU A 170 -11.88 11.85 12.77
N ARG A 171 -12.06 12.65 11.71
CA ARG A 171 -10.97 13.02 10.81
C ARG A 171 -9.82 13.75 11.48
N GLU A 172 -10.08 14.48 12.56
CA GLU A 172 -9.09 15.30 13.24
C GLU A 172 -8.40 14.50 14.35
N TYR A 173 -7.08 14.42 14.29
CA TYR A 173 -6.29 13.74 15.31
C TYR A 173 -5.00 14.48 15.62
N ARG A 174 -4.55 14.34 16.87
CA ARG A 174 -3.25 14.84 17.28
C ARG A 174 -2.15 13.96 16.69
N TYR A 175 -1.31 14.56 15.88
CA TYR A 175 -0.21 13.86 15.22
C TYR A 175 0.91 13.59 16.22
N ASP A 176 1.43 12.37 16.19
CA ASP A 176 2.63 11.99 16.92
C ASP A 176 3.55 11.28 15.95
N TYR A 177 4.73 11.86 15.75
CA TYR A 177 5.67 11.41 14.74
C TYR A 177 6.03 9.92 14.87
N TYR A 178 6.02 9.35 16.08
CA TYR A 178 6.36 7.94 16.31
C TYR A 178 5.14 7.04 16.48
N ARG A 179 4.08 7.57 17.09
CA ARG A 179 2.95 6.77 17.58
C ARG A 179 1.66 6.96 16.79
N ARG A 180 1.51 8.10 16.11
CA ARG A 180 0.31 8.47 15.34
C ARG A 180 0.68 9.30 14.11
N ASN A 181 1.14 8.59 13.09
CA ASN A 181 1.50 9.13 11.77
C ASN A 181 0.79 8.34 10.65
N CYS A 182 1.07 8.69 9.39
CA CYS A 182 0.47 8.04 8.21
C CYS A 182 0.63 6.52 8.20
N SER A 183 1.82 6.05 8.57
CA SER A 183 2.15 4.62 8.55
C SER A 183 1.51 3.87 9.71
N THR A 184 1.51 4.43 10.93
CA THR A 184 0.89 3.77 12.08
C THR A 184 -0.63 3.74 11.96
N ARG A 185 -1.26 4.79 11.40
CA ARG A 185 -2.71 4.82 11.15
C ARG A 185 -3.13 3.74 10.16
N ILE A 186 -2.37 3.57 9.07
CA ILE A 186 -2.60 2.50 8.09
C ILE A 186 -2.39 1.12 8.73
N ARG A 187 -1.31 0.93 9.49
CA ARG A 187 -1.04 -0.31 10.23
C ARG A 187 -2.22 -0.66 11.14
N ASP A 188 -2.70 0.30 11.92
CA ASP A 188 -3.76 0.07 12.90
C ASP A 188 -5.09 -0.23 12.21
N ALA A 189 -5.43 0.48 11.12
CA ALA A 189 -6.62 0.19 10.31
C ALA A 189 -6.57 -1.22 9.68
N LEU A 190 -5.40 -1.64 9.18
CA LEU A 190 -5.21 -2.99 8.66
C LEU A 190 -5.28 -4.05 9.77
N ASP A 191 -4.70 -3.79 10.94
CA ASP A 191 -4.75 -4.72 12.08
C ASP A 191 -6.19 -4.90 12.57
N GLU A 192 -6.96 -3.82 12.65
CA GLU A 192 -8.39 -3.85 13.00
C GLU A 192 -9.20 -4.63 11.97
N ALA A 193 -9.02 -4.34 10.67
CA ALA A 193 -9.69 -5.07 9.60
C ALA A 193 -9.34 -6.57 9.59
N LEU A 194 -8.16 -6.95 10.08
CA LEU A 194 -7.66 -8.33 10.17
C LEU A 194 -7.85 -8.94 11.57
N ASP A 195 -8.70 -8.39 12.42
CA ASP A 195 -9.01 -8.91 13.75
C ASP A 195 -7.74 -9.16 14.61
N GLY A 196 -6.79 -8.23 14.54
CA GLY A 196 -5.52 -8.27 15.27
C GLY A 196 -4.46 -9.22 14.69
N ALA A 197 -4.72 -9.84 13.53
CA ALA A 197 -3.79 -10.84 12.97
C ALA A 197 -2.45 -10.21 12.58
N LEU A 198 -2.44 -8.97 12.10
CA LEU A 198 -1.20 -8.30 11.71
C LEU A 198 -0.28 -8.15 12.94
N ARG A 199 -0.81 -7.65 14.06
CA ARG A 199 -0.08 -7.49 15.31
C ARG A 199 0.42 -8.82 15.86
N ARG A 200 -0.43 -9.87 15.87
CA ARG A 200 -0.02 -11.22 16.34
C ARG A 200 1.17 -11.79 15.57
N ASN A 201 1.31 -11.45 14.29
CA ASN A 201 2.36 -11.98 13.42
C ASN A 201 3.59 -11.06 13.27
N THR A 202 3.54 -9.81 13.74
CA THR A 202 4.60 -8.82 13.51
C THR A 202 5.22 -8.27 14.78
N VAL A 203 4.55 -8.35 15.93
CA VAL A 203 5.12 -7.90 17.20
C VAL A 203 6.29 -8.80 17.59
N SER A 204 7.48 -8.24 17.50
CA SER A 204 8.72 -8.82 18.00
C SER A 204 9.23 -7.98 19.18
N ARG A 205 10.01 -8.59 20.08
CA ARG A 205 10.69 -7.82 21.13
C ARG A 205 11.65 -6.81 20.49
N SER A 206 11.67 -5.58 21.00
CA SER A 206 12.71 -4.62 20.63
C SER A 206 14.07 -5.23 20.93
N ARG A 207 15.02 -5.13 20.00
CA ARG A 207 16.40 -5.57 20.16
C ARG A 207 17.23 -4.61 21.03
N GLY A 208 16.59 -3.92 21.98
CA GLY A 208 17.19 -2.86 22.80
C GLY A 208 17.26 -1.49 22.11
N LEU A 209 16.69 -1.33 20.92
CA LEU A 209 16.67 -0.06 20.19
C LEU A 209 15.54 0.85 20.71
N SER A 210 15.89 2.10 20.97
CA SER A 210 14.96 3.18 21.26
C SER A 210 14.38 3.76 19.97
N LEU A 211 13.28 4.52 20.08
CA LEU A 211 12.73 5.26 18.94
C LEU A 211 13.75 6.25 18.36
N ARG A 212 14.59 6.82 19.22
CA ARG A 212 15.70 7.71 18.81
C ARG A 212 16.71 6.98 17.92
N ASP A 213 17.04 5.73 18.24
CA ASP A 213 17.99 4.95 17.44
C ASP A 213 17.45 4.69 16.03
N PHE A 214 16.14 4.45 15.90
CA PHE A 214 15.50 4.32 14.58
C PHE A 214 15.52 5.64 13.80
N THR A 215 15.25 6.78 14.46
CA THR A 215 15.32 8.09 13.81
C THR A 215 16.74 8.42 13.35
N LEU A 216 17.74 8.16 14.20
CA LEU A 216 19.15 8.37 13.88
C LEU A 216 19.60 7.49 12.71
N ALA A 217 19.20 6.22 12.69
CA ALA A 217 19.48 5.33 11.56
C ALA A 217 18.87 5.85 10.24
N HIS A 218 17.67 6.42 10.30
CA HIS A 218 17.00 6.98 9.11
C HIS A 218 17.59 8.33 8.68
N ALA A 219 18.06 9.14 9.65
CA ALA A 219 18.70 10.43 9.41
C ALA A 219 20.18 10.29 9.01
N ALA A 220 20.81 9.14 9.23
CA ALA A 220 22.23 8.90 8.98
C ALA A 220 22.75 9.28 7.57
N PRO A 221 21.97 9.14 6.48
CA PRO A 221 22.40 9.60 5.15
C PRO A 221 22.60 11.12 5.05
N GLU A 222 21.98 11.90 5.94
CA GLU A 222 21.96 13.36 5.92
C GLU A 222 22.66 13.90 7.18
N ALA A 223 23.95 14.23 7.08
CA ALA A 223 24.79 14.56 8.23
C ALA A 223 24.21 15.67 9.14
N TRP A 224 23.60 16.70 8.55
CA TRP A 224 22.99 17.80 9.32
C TRP A 224 21.73 17.36 10.09
N LEU A 225 20.90 16.49 9.49
CA LEU A 225 19.68 15.95 10.10
C LEU A 225 20.04 14.95 11.21
N TYR A 226 21.05 14.12 10.98
CA TYR A 226 21.62 13.22 11.98
C TYR A 226 22.12 14.02 13.19
N VAL A 227 22.96 15.03 12.98
CA VAL A 227 23.51 15.85 14.07
C VAL A 227 22.40 16.58 14.82
N GLY A 228 21.43 17.18 14.11
CA GLY A 228 20.28 17.84 14.75
C GLY A 228 19.43 16.90 15.60
N THR A 229 19.16 15.69 15.10
CA THR A 229 18.41 14.65 15.82
C THR A 229 19.22 14.05 16.98
N HIS A 230 20.55 14.00 16.85
CA HIS A 230 21.43 13.47 17.88
C HIS A 230 21.65 14.44 19.05
N LEU A 231 21.55 15.75 18.82
CA LEU A 231 21.78 16.77 19.84
C LEU A 231 20.50 17.27 20.54
N GLY A 232 19.33 17.17 19.90
CA GLY A 232 18.02 17.50 20.49
C GLY A 232 17.39 16.35 21.28
#